data_AF-A0A751KGI6-F1
#
_entry.id   AF-A0A751KGI6-F1
#
_cell.length_a   1.000
_cell.length_b   1.000
_cell.length_c   1.000
_cell.angle_alpha   90.00
_cell.angle_beta   90.00
_cell.angle_gamma   90.00
#
_symmetry.space_group_name_H-M   'P 1'
#
loop_
_entity.id
_entity.type
_entity.pdbx_description
1 polymer ?
#
loop_
_entity_poly.entity_id
_entity_poly.type
_entity_poly.pdbx_seq_one_letter_code
_entity_poly.pdbx_strand_id
1 'polypeptide(L)' 'MLTILKTGKSAHKVPPEKVQATYGRYRIQALLSVFLGYLAYYIVRNNFTLSTPYLKEQLDLSATQIGLL' A
#
# COMPACT_ATOMS: atom_id res chain seq x y z
N MET A 1 7.00 -8.38 27.68
CA MET A 1 6.82 -6.97 27.25
C MET A 1 6.93 -6.92 25.74
N LEU A 2 5.96 -6.32 25.04
CA LEU A 2 5.88 -6.30 23.58
C LEU A 2 7.06 -5.51 22.97
N THR A 3 8.01 -6.21 22.36
CA THR A 3 9.25 -5.66 21.78
C THR A 3 9.01 -4.60 20.68
N ILE A 4 7.82 -4.59 20.08
CA ILE A 4 7.36 -3.63 19.05
C ILE A 4 7.31 -2.17 19.51
N LEU A 5 7.29 -1.90 20.82
CA LEU A 5 7.26 -0.53 21.36
C LEU A 5 8.65 0.00 21.76
N LYS A 6 9.74 -0.76 21.52
CA LYS A 6 11.10 -0.27 21.80
C LYS A 6 11.50 0.79 20.78
N THR A 7 12.01 1.93 21.27
CA THR A 7 12.54 2.99 20.41
C THR A 7 13.70 2.45 19.57
N GLY A 8 13.67 2.73 18.27
CA GLY A 8 14.73 2.32 17.34
C GLY A 8 16.07 2.96 17.70
N LYS A 9 17.18 2.31 17.31
CA LYS A 9 18.52 2.92 17.43
C LYS A 9 18.55 4.27 16.69
N SER A 10 19.22 5.24 17.28
CA SER A 10 19.39 6.56 16.66
C SER A 10 20.03 6.43 15.28
N ALA A 11 19.45 7.09 14.28
CA ALA A 11 19.95 7.05 12.91
C ALA A 11 21.32 7.75 12.82
N HIS A 12 22.24 7.16 12.05
CA HIS A 12 23.51 7.82 11.74
C HIS A 12 23.26 9.11 10.96
N LYS A 13 23.87 10.22 11.41
CA LYS A 13 23.78 11.51 10.72
C LYS A 13 24.48 11.43 9.36
N VAL A 14 23.81 11.94 8.33
CA VAL A 14 24.38 12.08 6.99
C VAL A 14 25.45 13.19 7.03
N PRO A 15 26.63 13.02 6.39
CA PRO A 15 27.64 14.06 6.29
C PRO A 15 27.07 15.34 5.65
N PRO A 16 27.45 16.56 6.10
CA PRO A 16 26.87 17.82 5.63
C PRO A 16 26.87 17.97 4.10
N GLU A 17 27.96 17.56 3.45
CA GLU A 17 28.17 17.61 2.00
C GLU A 17 27.17 16.76 1.20
N LYS A 18 26.60 15.71 1.81
CA LYS A 18 25.72 14.74 1.14
C LYS A 18 24.24 14.91 1.47
N VAL A 19 23.89 15.87 2.33
CA VAL A 19 22.51 16.07 2.81
C VAL A 19 21.56 16.33 1.65
N GLN A 20 21.89 17.27 0.75
CA GLN A 20 21.00 17.65 -0.35
C GLN A 20 20.67 16.48 -1.28
N ALA A 21 21.70 15.73 -1.70
CA ALA A 21 21.54 14.56 -2.57
C ALA A 21 20.74 13.44 -1.87
N THR A 22 21.04 13.19 -0.59
CA THR A 22 20.37 12.15 0.21
C THR A 22 18.89 12.50 0.44
N TYR A 23 18.61 13.76 0.77
CA TYR A 23 17.24 14.25 0.95
C TYR A 23 16.42 14.13 -0.33
N GLY A 24 16.98 14.52 -1.48
CA GLY A 24 16.30 14.38 -2.77
C GLY A 24 15.90 12.93 -3.07
N ARG A 25 16.83 11.99 -2.85
CA ARG A 25 16.56 10.55 -3.02
C ARG A 25 15.45 10.07 -2.08
N TYR A 26 15.55 10.37 -0.79
CA TYR A 26 14.59 9.92 0.21
C TYR A 26 13.21 10.54 0.05
N ARG A 27 13.13 11.78 -0.44
CA ARG A 27 11.85 12.41 -0.78
C ARG A 27 11.09 11.63 -1.85
N ILE A 28 11.77 11.27 -2.94
CA ILE A 28 11.16 10.48 -4.02
C ILE A 28 10.84 9.06 -3.53
N GLN A 29 11.74 8.43 -2.78
CA GLN A 29 11.51 7.09 -2.22
C GLN A 29 10.28 7.06 -1.30
N ALA A 30 10.13 8.04 -0.40
CA ALA A 30 8.98 8.12 0.50
C ALA A 30 7.68 8.35 -0.27
N LEU A 31 7.67 9.25 -1.26
CA LEU A 31 6.52 9.49 -2.12
C LEU A 31 6.10 8.22 -2.86
N LEU A 32 7.06 7.52 -3.50
CA LEU A 32 6.80 6.27 -4.19
C LEU A 32 6.30 5.18 -3.25
N SER A 33 6.82 5.11 -2.02
CA SER A 33 6.40 4.10 -1.03
C SER A 33 4.93 4.27 -0.65
N VAL A 34 4.51 5.50 -0.35
CA VAL A 34 3.10 5.80 -0.03
C VAL A 34 2.20 5.59 -1.24
N PHE A 35 2.65 6.03 -2.41
CA PHE A 35 1.92 5.86 -3.67
C PHE A 35 1.68 4.38 -4.00
N LEU A 36 2.73 3.56 -3.95
CA LEU A 36 2.63 2.13 -4.23
C LEU A 36 1.76 1.40 -3.19
N GLY A 37 1.86 1.78 -1.92
CA GLY A 37 0.99 1.24 -0.87
C GLY A 37 -0.49 1.53 -1.15
N TYR A 38 -0.81 2.77 -1.52
CA TYR A 38 -2.17 3.15 -1.90
C TYR A 38 -2.65 2.44 -3.18
N LEU A 39 -1.78 2.32 -4.18
CA LEU A 39 -2.08 1.59 -5.40
C LEU A 39 -2.42 0.12 -5.11
N ALA A 40 -1.61 -0.55 -4.28
CA ALA A 40 -1.85 -1.94 -3.89
C ALA A 40 -3.19 -2.11 -3.15
N TYR A 41 -3.54 -1.18 -2.26
CA TYR A 41 -4.86 -1.18 -1.60
C TYR A 41 -6.01 -1.14 -2.61
N TYR A 42 -5.92 -0.28 -3.63
CA TYR A 42 -6.96 -0.22 -4.66
C TYR A 42 -6.99 -1.43 -5.58
N ILE A 43 -5.85 -2.06 -5.87
CA ILE A 43 -5.82 -3.32 -6.65
C ILE A 43 -6.61 -4.41 -5.92
N VAL A 44 -6.36 -4.59 -4.62
CA VAL A 44 -7.08 -5.59 -3.81
C VAL A 44 -8.56 -5.22 -3.68
N ARG A 45 -8.86 -3.95 -3.39
CA ARG A 45 -10.24 -3.46 -3.26
C ARG A 45 -11.06 -3.65 -4.52
N ASN A 46 -10.47 -3.41 -5.70
CA ASN A 46 -11.16 -3.50 -6.98
C ASN A 46 -11.26 -4.94 -7.50
N ASN A 47 -10.62 -5.92 -6.84
CA ASN A 47 -10.64 -7.31 -7.26
C ASN A 47 -12.07 -7.89 -7.33
N PHE A 48 -12.93 -7.52 -6.37
CA PHE A 48 -14.31 -7.99 -6.33
C PHE A 48 -15.17 -7.39 -7.45
N THR A 49 -15.00 -6.09 -7.73
CA THR A 49 -15.63 -5.41 -8.87
C THR A 49 -15.24 -6.06 -10.19
N LEU A 50 -13.96 -6.42 -10.36
CA LEU A 50 -13.46 -7.10 -11.57
C LEU A 50 -13.99 -8.53 -11.69
N SER A 51 -14.25 -9.21 -10.57
CA SER A 51 -14.73 -10.60 -10.51
C SER A 51 -16.25 -10.72 -10.64
N THR A 52 -16.99 -9.61 -10.45
CA THR A 52 -18.45 -9.55 -10.56
C THR A 52 -19.04 -10.20 -11.83
N PRO A 53 -18.54 -9.94 -13.06
CA PRO A 53 -19.08 -10.62 -14.26
C PRO A 53 -18.89 -12.14 -14.21
N TYR A 54 -17.72 -12.62 -13.76
CA TYR A 54 -17.45 -14.06 -13.62
C TYR A 54 -18.34 -14.71 -12.55
N LEU A 55 -18.57 -14.03 -11.42
CA LEU A 55 -19.45 -14.51 -10.35
C LEU A 55 -20.91 -14.64 -10.81
N LYS A 56 -21.39 -13.73 -11.69
CA LYS A 56 -22.73 -13.85 -12.28
C LYS A 56 -22.85 -15.03 -13.22
N GLU A 57 -21.84 -15.23 -14.07
CA GLU A 57 -21.86 -16.25 -15.12
C GLU A 57 -21.63 -17.67 -14.58
N GLN A 58 -20.73 -17.84 -13.60
CA GLN A 58 -20.34 -19.17 -13.11
C GLN A 58 -21.14 -19.65 -11.89
N LEU A 59 -21.74 -18.74 -11.12
CA LEU A 59 -22.46 -19.05 -9.88
C LEU A 59 -23.94 -18.64 -9.90
N ASP A 60 -24.45 -18.14 -11.04
CA ASP A 60 -25.83 -17.65 -11.22
C ASP A 60 -26.28 -16.63 -10.14
N LEU A 61 -25.33 -15.86 -9.59
CA LEU A 61 -25.62 -14.90 -8.54
C LEU A 61 -26.32 -13.65 -9.10
N SER A 62 -27.41 -13.24 -8.45
CA SER A 62 -28.07 -11.97 -8.74
C SER A 62 -27.20 -10.78 -8.32
N ALA A 63 -27.43 -9.61 -8.93
CA ALA A 63 -26.70 -8.38 -8.60
C ALA A 63 -26.82 -8.01 -7.10
N THR A 64 -27.97 -8.32 -6.48
CA THR A 64 -28.22 -8.08 -5.06
C THR A 64 -27.37 -8.99 -4.17
N GLN A 65 -27.20 -10.26 -4.53
CA GLN A 65 -26.36 -11.20 -3.77
C GLN A 65 -24.87 -10.82 -3.87
N ILE A 66 -24.41 -10.36 -5.02
CA ILE A 66 -23.04 -9.88 -5.19
C ILE A 66 -22.79 -8.61 -4.38
N GLY A 67 -23.76 -7.69 -4.30
CA GLY A 67 -23.63 -6.48 -3.49
C GLY A 67 -23.63 -6.71 -1.97
N LEU A 68 -24.04 -7.89 -1.50
CA LEU A 68 -24.03 -8.29 -0.09
C LEU A 68 -22.72 -8.95 0.37
N LEU A 69 -21.85 -9.31 -0.59
CA LEU A 69 -20.52 -9.91 -0.38
C LEU A 69 -19.44 -8.82 -0.32
#